data_AF-A0A607IHR9-F1
#
_entry.id   AF-A0A607IHR9-F1
#
_cell.length_a   1.000
_cell.length_b   1.000
_cell.length_c   1.000
_cell.angle_alpha   90.00
_cell.angle_beta   90.00
_cell.angle_gamma   90.00
#
_symmetry.space_group_name_H-M   'P 1'
#
loop_
_entity.id
_entity.type
_entity.pdbx_description
1 polymer ?
#
loop_
_entity_poly.entity_id
_entity_poly.type
_entity_poly.pdbx_seq_one_letter_code
_entity_poly.pdbx_strand_id
1 'polypeptide(L)'
;MNAYLTYDRIEAQNWTRHYQQIAREEKESELADDLEKGLSLHMLESLCMDELPRHGANKKAISRAFDDDVEFQERASEFVRYMAETFSRHQIDIESEE
;
A
#
# COMPACT_ATOMS: atom_id res chain seq x y z
N MET A 1 -39.83 25.01 19.44
CA MET A 1 -38.92 24.09 20.15
C MET A 1 -38.73 22.89 19.25
N ASN A 2 -37.55 22.73 18.62
CA ASN A 2 -37.35 21.66 17.65
C ASN A 2 -36.94 20.39 18.41
N ALA A 3 -37.87 19.43 18.54
CA ALA A 3 -37.69 18.22 19.33
C ALA A 3 -36.51 17.35 18.84
N TYR A 4 -36.11 17.54 17.58
CA TYR A 4 -35.06 16.77 16.93
C TYR A 4 -33.71 17.51 16.80
N LEU A 5 -33.60 18.73 17.31
CA LEU A 5 -32.37 19.54 17.18
C LEU A 5 -31.10 18.81 17.66
N THR A 6 -31.24 17.97 18.68
CA THR A 6 -30.12 17.17 19.20
C THR A 6 -29.79 15.99 18.29
N TYR A 7 -30.79 15.33 17.71
CA TYR A 7 -30.63 14.24 16.76
C TYR A 7 -30.02 14.74 15.43
N ASP A 8 -30.53 15.84 14.89
CA ASP A 8 -30.01 16.47 13.66
C ASP A 8 -28.52 16.84 13.80
N ARG A 9 -28.12 17.32 14.99
CA ARG A 9 -26.73 17.67 15.27
C ARG A 9 -25.82 16.43 15.36
N ILE A 10 -26.31 15.34 15.94
CA ILE A 10 -25.58 14.06 16.01
C ILE A 10 -25.40 13.49 14.61
N GLU A 11 -26.45 13.51 13.79
CA GLU A 11 -26.42 13.01 12.42
C GLU A 11 -25.42 13.82 11.57
N ALA A 12 -25.45 15.15 11.65
CA ALA A 12 -24.48 16.01 10.96
C ALA A 12 -23.02 15.73 11.39
N GLN A 13 -22.79 15.45 12.68
CA GLN A 13 -21.46 15.06 13.18
C GLN A 13 -21.03 13.68 12.67
N ASN A 14 -21.95 12.72 12.61
CA ASN A 14 -21.68 11.38 12.07
C ASN A 14 -21.32 11.45 10.59
N TRP A 15 -22.05 12.23 9.79
CA TRP A 15 -21.71 12.49 8.39
C TRP A 15 -20.32 13.11 8.25
N THR A 16 -20.01 14.10 9.09
CA THR A 16 -18.69 14.75 9.08
C THR A 16 -17.56 13.75 9.33
N ARG A 17 -17.71 12.89 10.35
CA ARG A 17 -16.73 11.83 10.67
C ARG A 17 -16.58 10.82 9.54
N HIS A 18 -17.70 10.43 8.93
CA HIS A 18 -17.72 9.49 7.82
C HIS A 18 -16.96 10.03 6.60
N TYR A 19 -17.21 11.29 6.21
CA TYR A 19 -16.47 11.91 5.11
C TYR A 19 -14.99 12.11 5.42
N GLN A 20 -14.63 12.42 6.66
CA GLN A 20 -13.23 12.49 7.08
C GLN A 20 -12.52 11.13 6.96
N GLN A 21 -13.21 10.04 7.31
CA GLN A 21 -12.67 8.70 7.15
C GLN A 21 -12.48 8.35 5.68
N ILE A 22 -13.47 8.63 4.82
CA ILE A 22 -13.35 8.38 3.37
C ILE A 22 -12.18 9.16 2.77
N ALA A 23 -12.05 10.45 3.10
CA ALA A 23 -10.96 11.27 2.58
C ALA A 23 -9.58 10.73 3.03
N ARG A 24 -9.51 10.15 4.22
CA ARG A 24 -8.28 9.49 4.71
C ARG A 24 -7.98 8.20 3.95
N GLU A 25 -8.98 7.35 3.74
CA GLU A 25 -8.84 6.10 2.99
C GLU A 25 -8.46 6.37 1.51
N GLU A 26 -9.04 7.41 0.90
CA GLU A 26 -8.70 7.84 -0.45
C GLU A 26 -7.25 8.30 -0.53
N LYS A 27 -6.80 9.14 0.41
CA LYS A 27 -5.41 9.59 0.48
C LYS A 27 -4.41 8.44 0.71
N GLU A 28 -4.77 7.46 1.56
CA GLU A 28 -3.95 6.25 1.77
C GLU A 28 -3.81 5.45 0.47
N SER A 29 -4.91 5.27 -0.27
CA SER A 29 -4.92 4.55 -1.55
C SER A 29 -4.12 5.28 -2.63
N GLU A 30 -4.29 6.60 -2.76
CA GLU A 30 -3.54 7.42 -3.73
C GLU A 30 -2.03 7.33 -3.46
N LEU A 31 -1.62 7.44 -2.19
CA LEU A 31 -0.22 7.30 -1.81
C LEU A 31 0.29 5.87 -2.09
N ALA A 32 -0.52 4.84 -1.84
CA ALA A 32 -0.13 3.45 -2.11
C ALA A 32 0.12 3.23 -3.60
N ASP A 33 -0.72 3.78 -4.48
CA ASP A 33 -0.55 3.69 -5.93
C ASP A 33 0.77 4.34 -6.38
N ASP A 34 1.16 5.46 -5.78
CA ASP A 34 2.41 6.15 -6.11
C ASP A 34 3.64 5.42 -5.57
N LEU A 35 3.55 4.85 -4.37
CA LEU A 35 4.63 4.01 -3.80
C LEU A 35 4.80 2.70 -4.59
N GLU A 36 3.73 2.07 -5.03
CA GLU A 36 3.75 0.85 -5.84
C GLU A 36 4.48 1.08 -7.17
N LYS A 37 4.20 2.21 -7.85
CA LYS A 37 4.93 2.60 -9.08
C LYS A 37 6.44 2.76 -8.82
N GLY A 38 6.83 3.16 -7.61
CA GLY A 38 8.22 3.31 -7.19
C GLY A 38 8.94 1.98 -6.91
N LEU A 39 8.22 0.88 -6.71
CA LEU A 39 8.75 -0.43 -6.30
C LEU A 39 8.56 -1.49 -7.39
N SER A 40 9.17 -1.28 -8.55
CA SER A 40 9.09 -2.25 -9.66
C SER A 40 9.72 -3.60 -9.31
N LEU A 41 9.16 -4.70 -9.86
CA LEU A 41 9.71 -6.06 -9.69
C LEU A 41 11.17 -6.18 -10.16
N HIS A 42 11.59 -5.39 -11.15
CA HIS A 42 12.99 -5.35 -11.61
C HIS A 42 13.96 -4.86 -10.52
N MET A 43 13.52 -3.97 -9.61
CA MET A 43 14.34 -3.56 -8.46
C MET A 43 14.52 -4.70 -7.47
N LEU A 44 13.47 -5.49 -7.23
CA LEU A 44 13.55 -6.69 -6.40
C LEU A 44 14.43 -7.75 -7.06
N GLU A 45 14.31 -7.95 -8.36
CA GLU A 45 15.19 -8.84 -9.12
C GLU A 45 16.65 -8.41 -9.00
N SER A 46 16.93 -7.12 -9.18
CA SER A 46 18.29 -6.56 -9.05
C SER A 46 18.87 -6.81 -7.66
N LEU A 47 18.08 -6.56 -6.61
CA LEU A 47 18.47 -6.86 -5.23
C LEU A 47 18.79 -8.35 -5.04
N CYS A 48 17.96 -9.23 -5.59
CA CYS A 48 18.20 -10.68 -5.55
C CYS A 48 19.47 -11.07 -6.33
N MET A 49 19.70 -10.48 -7.49
CA MET A 49 20.86 -10.73 -8.35
C MET A 49 22.19 -10.33 -7.70
N ASP A 50 22.17 -9.32 -6.83
CA ASP A 50 23.33 -8.86 -6.09
C ASP A 50 23.56 -9.70 -4.82
N GLU A 51 22.51 -9.96 -4.05
CA GLU A 51 22.66 -10.49 -2.69
C GLU A 51 22.57 -12.02 -2.62
N LEU A 52 21.87 -12.71 -3.54
CA LEU A 52 21.63 -14.16 -3.43
C LEU A 52 22.73 -15.06 -4.05
N PRO A 53 23.51 -14.65 -5.06
CA PRO A 53 24.57 -15.51 -5.59
C PRO A 53 25.65 -15.89 -4.58
N ARG A 54 25.97 -14.98 -3.64
CA ARG A 54 26.88 -15.27 -2.51
C ARG A 54 26.30 -16.32 -1.53
N HIS A 55 25.00 -16.60 -1.61
CA HIS A 55 24.33 -17.66 -0.86
C HIS A 55 24.05 -18.92 -1.70
N GLY A 56 24.65 -19.02 -2.90
CA GLY A 56 24.56 -20.20 -3.77
C GLY A 56 23.43 -20.18 -4.79
N ALA A 57 22.67 -19.08 -4.91
CA ALA A 57 21.66 -18.95 -5.95
C ALA A 57 22.32 -18.75 -7.33
N ASN A 58 21.86 -19.49 -8.33
CA ASN A 58 22.25 -19.24 -9.71
C ASN A 58 21.49 -18.03 -10.25
N LYS A 59 22.19 -17.05 -10.84
CA LYS A 59 21.57 -15.88 -11.48
C LYS A 59 20.46 -16.26 -12.48
N LYS A 60 20.62 -17.36 -13.22
CA LYS A 60 19.59 -17.85 -14.14
C LYS A 60 18.31 -18.33 -13.43
N ALA A 61 18.44 -18.85 -12.21
CA ALA A 61 17.27 -19.25 -11.43
C ALA A 61 16.49 -18.02 -10.93
N ILE A 62 17.20 -16.94 -10.60
CA ILE A 62 16.61 -15.66 -10.20
C ILE A 62 15.87 -15.03 -11.38
N SER A 63 16.54 -14.82 -12.52
CA SER A 63 15.88 -14.24 -13.70
C SER A 63 14.70 -15.11 -14.16
N ARG A 64 14.81 -16.45 -14.12
CA ARG A 64 13.67 -17.32 -14.44
C ARG A 64 12.46 -17.12 -13.53
N ALA A 65 12.65 -16.83 -12.24
CA ALA A 65 11.54 -16.51 -11.34
C ALA A 65 10.91 -15.16 -11.68
N PHE A 66 11.72 -14.15 -12.02
CA PHE A 66 11.24 -12.79 -12.29
C PHE A 66 10.74 -12.57 -13.72
N ASP A 67 11.20 -13.34 -14.71
CA ASP A 67 10.88 -13.16 -16.13
C ASP A 67 9.88 -14.21 -16.66
N ASP A 68 10.03 -15.48 -16.24
CA ASP A 68 9.30 -16.61 -16.84
C ASP A 68 8.16 -17.17 -15.96
N ASP A 69 8.22 -16.94 -14.64
CA ASP A 69 7.26 -17.49 -13.67
C ASP A 69 6.17 -16.47 -13.34
N VAL A 70 5.04 -16.58 -14.04
CA VAL A 70 3.89 -15.69 -13.88
C VAL A 70 3.29 -15.77 -12.48
N GLU A 71 3.25 -16.96 -11.86
CA GLU A 71 2.71 -17.12 -10.50
C GLU A 71 3.59 -16.38 -9.49
N PHE A 72 4.92 -16.44 -9.66
CA PHE A 72 5.85 -15.66 -8.86
C PHE A 72 5.65 -14.15 -9.07
N GLN A 73 5.53 -13.69 -10.32
CA GLN A 73 5.31 -12.27 -10.64
C GLN A 73 4.01 -11.73 -10.03
N GLU A 74 2.92 -12.48 -10.10
CA GLU A 74 1.62 -12.12 -9.50
C GLU A 74 1.75 -11.98 -7.99
N ARG A 75 2.30 -12.99 -7.31
CA ARG A 75 2.47 -12.97 -5.85
C ARG A 75 3.45 -11.90 -5.39
N ALA A 76 4.50 -11.64 -6.16
CA ALA A 76 5.44 -10.57 -5.87
C ALA A 76 4.77 -9.19 -6.02
N SER A 77 3.89 -9.01 -7.03
CA SER A 77 3.12 -7.78 -7.20
C SER A 77 2.13 -7.57 -6.06
N GLU A 78 1.42 -8.62 -5.63
CA GLU A 78 0.55 -8.56 -4.44
C GLU A 78 1.34 -8.17 -3.18
N PHE A 79 2.56 -8.70 -3.04
CA PHE A 79 3.42 -8.34 -1.92
C PHE A 79 3.88 -6.88 -1.99
N VAL A 80 4.26 -6.37 -3.17
CA VAL A 80 4.59 -4.95 -3.36
C VAL A 80 3.39 -4.06 -3.02
N ARG A 81 2.20 -4.43 -3.47
CA ARG A 81 0.96 -3.73 -3.11
C ARG A 81 0.75 -3.68 -1.61
N TYR A 82 0.87 -4.82 -0.94
CA TYR A 82 0.75 -4.92 0.51
C TYR A 82 1.77 -4.04 1.24
N MET A 83 3.03 -4.00 0.78
CA MET A 83 4.04 -3.11 1.35
C MET A 83 3.67 -1.64 1.17
N ALA A 84 3.26 -1.25 -0.04
CA ALA A 84 2.87 0.13 -0.36
C ALA A 84 1.69 0.59 0.51
N GLU A 85 0.62 -0.21 0.61
CA GLU A 85 -0.52 0.10 1.48
C GLU A 85 -0.13 0.19 2.96
N THR A 86 0.75 -0.69 3.43
CA THR A 86 1.22 -0.67 4.82
C THR A 86 2.02 0.59 5.12
N PHE A 87 2.90 0.99 4.20
CA PHE A 87 3.68 2.22 4.35
C PHE A 87 2.80 3.47 4.27
N SER A 88 1.85 3.51 3.33
CA SER A 88 0.88 4.60 3.20
C SER A 88 0.08 4.77 4.48
N ARG A 89 -0.43 3.69 5.06
CA ARG A 89 -1.19 3.74 6.31
C ARG A 89 -0.40 4.40 7.43
N HIS A 90 0.84 3.92 7.63
CA HIS A 90 1.71 4.46 8.66
C HIS A 90 2.10 5.92 8.39
N GLN A 91 2.32 6.30 7.12
CA GLN A 91 2.58 7.68 6.75
C GLN A 91 1.40 8.59 7.11
N ILE A 92 0.17 8.18 6.77
CA ILE A 92 -1.05 8.94 7.07
C ILE A 92 -1.34 8.99 8.57
N ASP A 93 -1.05 7.91 9.31
CA ASP A 93 -1.13 7.88 10.77
C ASP A 93 -0.22 8.94 11.38
N ILE A 94 1.05 8.98 10.97
CA ILE A 94 2.03 9.96 11.45
C ILE A 94 1.58 11.39 11.13
N GLU A 95 1.12 11.66 9.90
CA GLU A 95 0.61 12.98 9.50
C GLU A 95 -0.66 13.41 10.25
N SER A 96 -1.39 12.46 10.84
CA SER A 96 -2.59 12.74 11.65
C SER A 96 -2.26 12.96 13.13
N GLU A 97 -1.06 12.59 13.58
CA GLU A 97 -0.57 12.79 14.94
C GLU A 97 0.14 14.14 15.13
N GLU A 98 0.63 14.76 14.04
CA GLU A 98 1.25 16.10 14.00
C GLU A 98 0.23 17.26 13.99
#